data_AF-A0A543DV96-F1
#
_entry.id   AF-A0A543DV96-F1
#
_cell.length_a   1.000
_cell.length_b   1.000
_cell.length_c   1.000
_cell.angle_alpha   90.00
_cell.angle_beta   90.00
_cell.angle_gamma   90.00
#
_symmetry.space_group_name_H-M   'P 1'
#
loop_
_entity.id
_entity.type
_entity.pdbx_description
1 polymer ?
#
loop_
_entity_poly.entity_id
_entity_poly.type
_entity_poly.pdbx_seq_one_letter_code
_entity_poly.pdbx_strand_id
1 'polypeptide(L)'
;MMKKIKLLMLMALALFLFGCRTELSDSSETNISQSDYRKTVKLKEALAFKNYLTEAKSNPSQVYSKNADSFSALSDESTVTVIVQNNVTSYSTVIKHLDRSSDVLVYSIDNENKSIGFTAKYTPEDRTKNYQIDNFTGTVEFTSMDGRPMGVKEFSNGAPLADKVAMSKNSMNKAGCSFSIRLIEVECNGEHHSPSQIAQCTASQKPYYIVEITEVCSGGGQPPKGFPNMGTYDGGGSSTGGGTTNEMSIQDSFNYMLGEAGLPELTADEYTYIQNNQYIGGQLLSYFYNNLNQNNSQFLHWSINYFKNYADPNISPNAAYKQFQNWFLEEPISGSLQNELFEDWADPTRVKPTTKFKNHSKLNGIYNKIKTASNFNQILKNFMPEGAVTHLIFDIDSVVKPDSQAETSEPVNYWIKITFNKNKDWANIPKVVISGTFMHELIHAEILRQLLVVANTNGSINEATLLDYAKNHKHIELFNAYVKAKTNDSDFQHQYMAQKYVTTIAAFLKQVYGNKYTDVEYKTVVWMSSLKGTKAWNLLPQSEKDLYMNTFNTNYWLWEL
;
A
#
# COMPACT_ATOMS: atom_id res chain seq x y z
N MET A 1 -5.61 -43.02 -35.64
CA MET A 1 -4.35 -42.66 -34.95
C MET A 1 -4.49 -41.24 -34.40
N MET A 2 -3.88 -40.92 -33.24
CA MET A 2 -3.97 -39.65 -32.48
C MET A 2 -5.24 -39.36 -31.66
N LYS A 3 -5.58 -40.22 -30.68
CA LYS A 3 -6.38 -39.79 -29.49
C LYS A 3 -6.09 -40.56 -28.19
N LYS A 4 -5.01 -41.35 -28.09
CA LYS A 4 -4.73 -42.22 -26.93
C LYS A 4 -3.49 -41.87 -26.07
N ILE A 5 -2.89 -40.69 -26.22
CA ILE A 5 -1.66 -40.33 -25.48
C ILE A 5 -1.91 -39.42 -24.26
N LYS A 6 -3.07 -38.76 -24.13
CA LYS A 6 -3.33 -37.84 -22.99
C LYS A 6 -3.92 -38.50 -21.74
N LEU A 7 -4.29 -39.78 -21.77
CA LEU A 7 -4.82 -40.50 -20.60
C LEU A 7 -3.72 -41.19 -19.78
N LEU A 8 -2.51 -41.39 -20.33
CA LEU A 8 -1.39 -42.03 -19.62
C LEU A 8 -0.56 -41.07 -18.74
N MET A 9 -0.64 -39.75 -18.97
CA MET A 9 0.06 -38.77 -18.12
C MET A 9 -0.75 -38.35 -16.88
N LEU A 10 -2.05 -38.68 -16.82
CA LEU A 10 -2.88 -38.35 -15.65
C LEU A 10 -2.90 -39.44 -14.57
N MET A 11 -2.31 -40.62 -14.84
CA MET A 11 -2.28 -41.74 -13.88
C MET A 11 -0.93 -41.94 -13.20
N ALA A 12 0.13 -41.25 -13.64
CA ALA A 12 1.44 -41.25 -12.99
C ALA A 12 1.53 -40.25 -11.81
N LEU A 13 0.54 -39.36 -11.64
CA LEU A 13 0.52 -38.35 -10.57
C LEU A 13 -0.32 -38.79 -9.35
N ALA A 14 -0.94 -39.97 -9.38
CA ALA A 14 -1.83 -40.46 -8.32
C ALA A 14 -1.33 -41.73 -7.60
N LEU A 15 -0.08 -42.16 -7.82
CA LEU A 15 0.47 -43.41 -7.28
C LEU A 15 1.79 -43.25 -6.49
N PHE A 16 2.08 -42.07 -5.96
CA PHE A 16 3.08 -41.88 -4.89
C PHE A 16 2.46 -41.63 -3.52
N LEU A 17 1.16 -41.92 -3.37
CA LEU A 17 0.50 -42.02 -2.07
C LEU A 17 0.10 -43.48 -1.85
N PHE A 18 0.67 -44.05 -0.79
CA PHE A 18 0.45 -45.37 -0.19
C PHE A 18 1.31 -46.56 -0.66
N GLY A 19 2.28 -46.90 0.19
CA GLY A 19 2.71 -48.27 0.38
C GLY A 19 4.04 -48.41 1.13
N CYS A 20 4.01 -48.58 2.45
CA CYS A 20 4.69 -49.68 3.16
C CYS A 20 4.31 -49.69 4.65
N ARG A 21 3.63 -50.78 5.06
CA ARG A 21 3.53 -51.23 6.45
C ARG A 21 4.88 -51.82 6.87
N THR A 22 5.26 -51.59 8.13
CA THR A 22 5.94 -52.59 8.98
C THR A 22 5.48 -52.40 10.42
N GLU A 23 4.95 -53.47 11.02
CA GLU A 23 4.82 -53.61 12.47
C GLU A 23 6.15 -54.10 13.07
N LEU A 24 6.39 -53.67 14.31
CA LEU A 24 7.26 -54.26 15.35
C LEU A 24 8.78 -54.29 15.13
N SER A 25 9.44 -53.28 15.68
CA SER A 25 10.58 -53.50 16.58
C SER A 25 10.55 -52.46 17.70
N ASP A 26 10.29 -52.91 18.92
CA ASP A 26 10.59 -52.16 20.14
C ASP A 26 12.08 -51.79 20.14
N SER A 27 12.36 -50.49 20.04
CA SER A 27 13.46 -49.88 20.79
C SER A 27 13.12 -48.41 20.97
N SER A 28 12.86 -48.09 22.23
CA SER A 28 12.55 -46.77 22.74
C SER A 28 13.74 -45.83 22.59
N GLU A 29 13.79 -45.06 21.50
CA GLU A 29 14.45 -43.75 21.50
C GLU A 29 13.59 -42.79 20.68
N THR A 30 12.84 -41.94 21.38
CA THR A 30 12.10 -40.83 20.79
C THR A 30 13.09 -39.85 20.17
N ASN A 31 13.34 -39.99 18.86
CA ASN A 31 13.95 -38.95 18.06
C ASN A 31 13.00 -37.75 17.97
N ILE A 32 13.09 -36.85 18.96
CA ILE A 32 12.42 -35.55 18.92
C ILE A 32 13.19 -34.67 17.93
N SER A 33 12.54 -34.23 16.86
CA SER A 33 13.14 -33.33 15.88
C SER A 33 13.25 -31.91 16.45
N GLN A 34 14.35 -31.21 16.16
CA GLN A 34 14.62 -29.86 16.71
C GLN A 34 13.56 -28.80 16.32
N SER A 35 12.74 -29.08 15.30
CA SER A 35 11.63 -28.20 14.85
C SER A 35 10.45 -28.15 15.81
N ASP A 36 10.37 -29.05 16.80
CA ASP A 36 9.29 -29.06 17.79
C ASP A 36 9.50 -28.03 18.93
N TYR A 37 10.69 -27.41 19.00
CA TYR A 37 11.07 -26.51 20.11
C TYR A 37 10.91 -25.02 19.81
N ARG A 38 10.84 -24.60 18.53
CA ARG A 38 10.78 -23.19 18.13
C ARG A 38 9.53 -22.90 17.30
N LYS A 39 8.84 -21.81 17.64
CA LYS A 39 7.74 -21.27 16.82
C LYS A 39 7.72 -19.75 16.84
N THR A 40 7.04 -19.19 15.85
CA THR A 40 6.79 -17.75 15.76
C THR A 40 5.30 -17.50 15.87
N VAL A 41 4.90 -16.60 16.77
CA VAL A 41 3.51 -16.26 17.07
C VAL A 41 3.32 -14.75 17.14
N LYS A 42 2.07 -14.28 17.19
CA LYS A 42 1.79 -12.87 17.48
C LYS A 42 1.86 -12.58 18.97
N LEU A 43 2.16 -11.35 19.38
CA LEU A 43 2.22 -10.97 20.79
C LEU A 43 0.92 -11.25 21.53
N LYS A 44 -0.24 -11.05 20.88
CA LYS A 44 -1.56 -11.40 21.44
C LYS A 44 -1.73 -12.90 21.76
N GLU A 45 -0.96 -13.77 21.10
CA GLU A 45 -0.97 -15.22 21.29
C GLU A 45 0.06 -15.67 22.34
N ALA A 46 1.07 -14.83 22.64
CA ALA A 46 2.09 -15.07 23.66
C ALA A 46 1.70 -14.46 25.01
N LEU A 47 0.60 -14.92 25.60
CA LEU A 47 -0.02 -14.31 26.79
C LEU A 47 0.93 -14.12 27.97
N ALA A 48 1.79 -15.11 28.28
CA ALA A 48 2.76 -15.00 29.37
C ALA A 48 3.75 -13.85 29.15
N PHE A 49 4.21 -13.67 27.91
CA PHE A 49 5.09 -12.57 27.53
C PHE A 49 4.34 -11.23 27.55
N LYS A 50 3.14 -11.17 26.97
CA LYS A 50 2.30 -9.96 26.98
C LYS A 50 2.00 -9.48 28.41
N ASN A 51 1.71 -10.40 29.32
CA ASN A 51 1.48 -10.08 30.73
C ASN A 51 2.74 -9.55 31.40
N TYR A 52 3.89 -10.22 31.20
CA TYR A 52 5.19 -9.75 31.69
C TYR A 52 5.51 -8.32 31.21
N LEU A 53 5.28 -8.02 29.92
CA LEU A 53 5.48 -6.68 29.37
C LEU A 53 4.53 -5.65 29.99
N THR A 54 3.30 -6.04 30.30
CA THR A 54 2.30 -5.16 30.92
C THR A 54 2.66 -4.85 32.37
N GLU A 55 3.15 -5.84 33.11
CA GLU A 55 3.66 -5.70 34.48
C GLU A 55 4.94 -4.84 34.51
N ALA A 56 5.87 -5.07 33.58
CA ALA A 56 7.07 -4.25 33.43
C ALA A 56 6.74 -2.77 33.12
N LYS A 57 5.68 -2.49 32.35
CA LYS A 57 5.22 -1.12 32.05
C LYS A 57 4.52 -0.44 33.22
N SER A 58 3.91 -1.20 34.13
CA SER A 58 3.07 -0.66 35.21
C SER A 58 3.82 -0.46 36.53
N ASN A 59 5.08 -0.91 36.64
CA ASN A 59 5.89 -0.80 37.84
C ASN A 59 6.75 0.49 37.82
N PRO A 60 6.47 1.52 38.65
CA PRO A 60 7.02 2.87 38.50
C PRO A 60 8.39 3.07 39.18
N SER A 61 9.17 2.02 39.42
CA SER A 61 10.54 2.21 39.93
C SER A 61 11.35 3.01 38.90
N GLN A 62 12.11 4.01 39.36
CA GLN A 62 12.88 4.96 38.53
C GLN A 62 13.79 4.30 37.46
N VAL A 63 14.00 3.00 37.60
CA VAL A 63 14.85 2.13 36.79
C VAL A 63 14.23 1.77 35.44
N TYR A 64 12.90 1.55 35.35
CA TYR A 64 12.22 1.22 34.09
C TYR A 64 12.02 2.44 33.17
N SER A 65 12.18 3.66 33.70
CA SER A 65 12.01 4.92 32.94
C SER A 65 13.01 5.09 31.80
N LYS A 66 14.16 4.39 31.83
CA LYS A 66 15.19 4.44 30.77
C LYS A 66 14.93 3.51 29.57
N ASN A 67 14.00 2.56 29.69
CA ASN A 67 13.62 1.63 28.62
C ASN A 67 12.17 1.84 28.14
N ALA A 68 11.51 2.92 28.57
CA ALA A 68 10.10 3.21 28.24
C ALA A 68 9.81 3.23 26.73
N ASP A 69 10.76 3.72 25.93
CA ASP A 69 10.65 3.79 24.46
C ASP A 69 10.59 2.40 23.79
N SER A 70 11.26 1.40 24.37
CA SER A 70 11.32 0.03 23.85
C SER A 70 9.96 -0.68 23.99
N PHE A 71 9.18 -0.33 25.03
CA PHE A 71 7.89 -0.97 25.32
C PHE A 71 6.70 -0.34 24.59
N SER A 72 6.76 0.94 24.24
CA SER A 72 5.71 1.63 23.48
C SER A 72 5.65 1.20 22.00
N ALA A 73 6.73 0.62 21.47
CA ALA A 73 6.84 0.20 20.08
C ALA A 73 6.17 -1.16 19.76
N LEU A 74 5.76 -1.91 20.77
CA LEU A 74 5.20 -3.26 20.60
C LEU A 74 3.67 -3.23 20.58
N SER A 75 3.07 -3.82 19.53
CA SER A 75 1.63 -3.98 19.37
C SER A 75 1.23 -5.45 19.49
N ASP A 76 -0.08 -5.73 19.58
CA ASP A 76 -0.59 -7.11 19.62
C ASP A 76 -0.24 -7.95 18.37
N GLU A 77 0.14 -7.28 17.28
CA GLU A 77 0.57 -7.89 16.02
C GLU A 77 2.10 -8.06 15.90
N SER A 78 2.86 -7.62 16.90
CA SER A 78 4.32 -7.81 16.96
C SER A 78 4.67 -9.30 16.94
N THR A 79 5.70 -9.63 16.16
CA THR A 79 6.19 -11.00 16.04
C THR A 79 6.98 -11.40 17.29
N VAL A 80 6.63 -12.56 17.85
CA VAL A 80 7.29 -13.14 19.03
C VAL A 80 7.82 -14.52 18.65
N THR A 81 9.12 -14.73 18.87
CA THR A 81 9.70 -16.06 18.81
C THR A 81 9.57 -16.73 20.17
N VAL A 82 9.00 -17.93 20.17
CA VAL A 82 8.83 -18.77 21.35
C VAL A 82 9.72 -19.99 21.20
N ILE A 83 10.56 -20.22 22.19
CA ILE A 83 11.41 -21.41 22.25
C ILE A 83 11.13 -22.14 23.55
N VAL A 84 10.83 -23.43 23.47
CA VAL A 84 10.62 -24.30 24.63
C VAL A 84 11.76 -25.30 24.63
N GLN A 85 12.62 -25.29 25.66
CA GLN A 85 13.68 -26.30 25.79
C GLN A 85 13.98 -26.51 27.27
N ASN A 86 14.25 -27.76 27.67
CA ASN A 86 14.67 -28.10 29.04
C ASN A 86 13.73 -27.53 30.14
N ASN A 87 12.42 -27.57 29.92
CA ASN A 87 11.38 -27.01 30.80
C ASN A 87 11.42 -25.48 30.98
N VAL A 88 12.15 -24.77 30.12
CA VAL A 88 12.14 -23.31 30.05
C VAL A 88 11.42 -22.89 28.77
N THR A 89 10.49 -21.94 28.91
CA THR A 89 9.88 -21.25 27.77
C THR A 89 10.45 -19.85 27.70
N SER A 90 11.11 -19.55 26.58
CA SER A 90 11.62 -18.22 26.27
C SER A 90 10.79 -17.55 25.20
N TYR A 91 10.59 -16.25 25.37
CA TYR A 91 9.92 -15.35 24.47
C TYR A 91 10.91 -14.26 24.08
N SER A 92 11.00 -13.97 22.79
CA SER A 92 11.82 -12.86 22.31
C SER A 92 11.13 -12.08 21.20
N THR A 93 11.40 -10.78 21.16
CA THR A 93 10.93 -9.89 20.09
C THR A 93 11.99 -8.84 19.79
N VAL A 94 12.08 -8.46 18.52
CA VAL A 94 13.04 -7.45 18.04
C VAL A 94 12.35 -6.09 17.98
N ILE A 95 12.99 -5.09 18.54
CA ILE A 95 12.58 -3.69 18.54
C ILE A 95 13.59 -2.93 17.69
N LYS A 96 13.14 -2.29 16.61
CA LYS A 96 14.03 -1.55 15.70
C LYS A 96 14.07 -0.08 16.09
N HIS A 97 15.27 0.50 16.12
CA HIS A 97 15.56 1.89 16.47
C HIS A 97 16.25 2.61 15.30
N LEU A 98 15.68 3.73 14.85
CA LEU A 98 16.14 4.49 13.67
C LEU A 98 17.52 5.14 13.83
N ASP A 99 17.97 5.34 15.06
CA ASP A 99 19.19 6.07 15.43
C ASP A 99 20.33 5.16 15.88
N ARG A 100 20.02 3.91 16.28
CA ARG A 100 20.99 3.02 16.93
C ARG A 100 20.90 1.53 16.60
N SER A 101 20.10 1.12 15.61
CA SER A 101 19.90 -0.27 15.12
C SER A 101 18.74 -1.04 15.76
N SER A 102 18.99 -2.03 16.63
CA SER A 102 17.93 -2.89 17.17
C SER A 102 18.21 -3.38 18.58
N ASP A 103 17.15 -3.53 19.35
CA ASP A 103 17.15 -4.14 20.67
C ASP A 103 16.36 -5.45 20.58
N VAL A 104 16.85 -6.53 21.19
CA VAL A 104 16.07 -7.75 21.40
C VAL A 104 15.61 -7.79 22.84
N LEU A 105 14.31 -7.84 23.03
CA LEU A 105 13.70 -8.02 24.33
C LEU A 105 13.45 -9.51 24.56
N VAL A 106 13.92 -10.03 25.69
CA VAL A 106 13.86 -11.45 26.00
C VAL A 106 13.23 -11.64 27.37
N TYR A 107 12.35 -12.64 27.47
CA TYR A 107 11.75 -13.09 28.72
C TYR A 107 11.70 -14.61 28.74
N SER A 108 12.34 -15.23 29.73
CA SER A 108 12.30 -16.68 29.95
C SER A 108 11.65 -17.00 31.28
N ILE A 109 10.87 -18.08 31.31
CA ILE A 109 10.22 -18.61 32.52
C ILE A 109 10.35 -20.13 32.53
N ASP A 110 10.68 -20.70 33.69
CA ASP A 110 10.70 -22.15 33.90
C ASP A 110 9.38 -22.69 34.47
N ASN A 111 9.28 -24.01 34.62
CA ASN A 111 8.14 -24.70 35.22
C ASN A 111 7.97 -24.46 36.73
N GLU A 112 8.95 -23.86 37.40
CA GLU A 112 8.91 -23.43 38.80
C GLU A 112 8.54 -21.94 38.95
N ASN A 113 8.12 -21.29 37.85
CA ASN A 113 7.82 -19.86 37.75
C ASN A 113 9.01 -18.92 38.07
N LYS A 114 10.24 -19.42 38.06
CA LYS A 114 11.42 -18.57 38.07
C LYS A 114 11.56 -17.96 36.69
N SER A 115 11.78 -16.66 36.63
CA SER A 115 11.84 -15.92 35.38
C SER A 115 12.99 -14.94 35.34
N ILE A 116 13.41 -14.61 34.12
CA ILE A 116 14.42 -13.61 33.84
C ILE A 116 14.02 -12.84 32.59
N GLY A 117 14.15 -11.52 32.64
CA GLY A 117 14.01 -10.67 31.47
C GLY A 117 15.20 -9.75 31.32
N PHE A 118 15.59 -9.51 30.07
CA PHE A 118 16.69 -8.62 29.72
C PHE A 118 16.51 -8.06 28.32
N THR A 119 17.31 -7.05 28.00
CA THR A 119 17.45 -6.46 26.67
C THR A 119 18.84 -6.74 26.14
N ALA A 120 18.94 -7.13 24.87
CA ALA A 120 20.18 -7.25 24.13
C ALA A 120 20.21 -6.15 23.07
N LYS A 121 20.99 -5.10 23.30
CA LYS A 121 21.07 -3.92 22.45
C LYS A 121 22.20 -4.07 21.45
N TYR A 122 21.89 -4.08 20.16
CA TYR A 122 22.89 -4.16 19.11
C TYR A 122 23.33 -2.77 18.66
N THR A 123 24.64 -2.56 18.64
CA THR A 123 25.29 -1.41 18.00
C THR A 123 26.17 -1.92 16.86
N PRO A 124 25.85 -1.64 15.58
CA PRO A 124 26.67 -2.05 14.46
C PRO A 124 27.98 -1.28 14.43
N GLU A 125 29.03 -1.91 13.91
CA GLU A 125 30.33 -1.27 13.67
C GLU A 125 30.20 -0.16 12.61
N ASP A 126 29.42 -0.42 11.55
CA ASP A 126 29.07 0.56 10.52
C ASP A 126 27.64 1.07 10.69
N ARG A 127 27.50 2.30 11.19
CA ARG A 127 26.19 2.93 11.45
C ARG A 127 25.43 3.31 10.19
N THR A 128 26.06 3.28 9.01
CA THR A 128 25.36 3.51 7.73
C THR A 128 24.62 2.25 7.26
N LYS A 129 24.96 1.08 7.84
CA LYS A 129 24.33 -0.21 7.58
C LYS A 129 23.41 -0.65 8.72
N ASN A 130 22.85 0.31 9.46
CA ASN A 130 22.14 0.15 10.74
C ASN A 130 21.00 -0.89 10.77
N TYR A 131 20.58 -1.46 9.64
CA TYR A 131 19.47 -2.42 9.52
C TYR A 131 19.80 -3.67 8.70
N GLN A 132 21.01 -3.78 8.16
CA GLN A 132 21.44 -4.96 7.41
C GLN A 132 21.99 -5.99 8.38
N ILE A 133 21.12 -6.94 8.75
CA ILE A 133 21.50 -8.13 9.51
C ILE A 133 22.57 -8.94 8.77
N ASP A 134 22.67 -8.79 7.44
CA ASP A 134 23.57 -9.47 6.49
C ASP A 134 25.06 -9.15 6.65
N ASN A 135 25.43 -8.32 7.64
CA ASN A 135 26.78 -8.17 8.15
C ASN A 135 26.70 -7.92 9.66
N PHE A 136 26.26 -8.92 10.42
CA PHE A 136 26.17 -8.78 11.87
C PHE A 136 27.55 -8.63 12.53
N THR A 137 28.04 -7.40 12.51
CA THR A 137 29.36 -6.99 12.96
C THR A 137 29.20 -5.77 13.83
N GLY A 138 29.63 -5.88 15.08
CA GLY A 138 29.42 -4.84 16.08
C GLY A 138 29.32 -5.43 17.48
N THR A 139 28.56 -4.75 18.33
CA THR A 139 28.54 -5.02 19.76
C THR A 139 27.11 -5.24 20.25
N VAL A 140 26.90 -6.31 21.04
CA VAL A 140 25.66 -6.57 21.75
C VAL A 140 25.87 -6.33 23.24
N GLU A 141 25.15 -5.35 23.79
CA GLU A 141 25.12 -5.07 25.21
C GLU A 141 23.89 -5.71 25.85
N PHE A 142 24.11 -6.54 26.88
CA PHE A 142 23.07 -7.21 27.63
C PHE A 142 22.79 -6.44 28.92
N THR A 143 21.55 -6.01 29.11
CA THR A 143 21.11 -5.25 30.28
C THR A 143 19.85 -5.89 30.84
N SER A 144 19.83 -6.17 32.13
CA SER A 144 18.63 -6.69 32.79
C SER A 144 17.47 -5.67 32.72
N MET A 145 16.25 -6.13 32.99
CA MET A 145 15.08 -5.26 32.90
C MET A 145 15.06 -4.16 33.98
N ASP A 146 15.75 -4.37 35.09
CA ASP A 146 16.08 -3.36 36.10
C ASP A 146 17.39 -2.60 35.79
N GLY A 147 17.81 -2.54 34.52
CA GLY A 147 18.89 -1.65 34.07
C GLY A 147 20.30 -2.02 34.56
N ARG A 148 20.50 -3.19 35.18
CA ARG A 148 21.82 -3.68 35.61
C ARG A 148 22.58 -4.21 34.38
N PRO A 149 23.79 -3.71 34.08
CA PRO A 149 24.60 -4.26 33.00
C PRO A 149 24.96 -5.72 33.29
N MET A 150 24.74 -6.59 32.30
CA MET A 150 25.00 -8.03 32.37
C MET A 150 26.24 -8.43 31.56
N GLY A 151 26.65 -7.61 30.61
CA GLY A 151 27.89 -7.82 29.85
C GLY A 151 27.73 -7.45 28.38
N VAL A 152 28.81 -7.66 27.63
CA VAL A 152 28.92 -7.23 26.23
C VAL A 152 29.55 -8.35 25.40
N LYS A 153 29.07 -8.56 24.17
CA LYS A 153 29.68 -9.47 23.20
C LYS A 153 29.93 -8.76 21.88
N GLU A 154 31.11 -8.95 21.32
CA GLU A 154 31.45 -8.48 19.97
C GLU A 154 31.18 -9.59 18.96
N PHE A 155 30.70 -9.21 17.79
CA PHE A 155 30.44 -10.10 16.68
C PHE A 155 31.12 -9.61 15.42
N SER A 156 31.47 -10.55 14.55
CA SER A 156 31.93 -10.32 13.19
C SER A 156 31.19 -11.27 12.26
N ASN A 157 30.38 -10.73 11.36
CA ASN A 157 29.58 -11.47 10.38
C ASN A 157 28.78 -12.62 11.00
N GLY A 158 28.09 -12.38 12.12
CA GLY A 158 27.30 -13.42 12.78
C GLY A 158 28.09 -14.26 13.80
N ALA A 159 29.42 -14.31 13.72
CA ALA A 159 30.24 -15.10 14.65
C ALA A 159 30.64 -14.28 15.88
N PRO A 160 30.47 -14.80 17.12
CA PRO A 160 30.98 -14.12 18.31
C PRO A 160 32.50 -14.13 18.32
N LEU A 161 33.10 -12.96 18.55
CA LEU A 161 34.54 -12.84 18.73
C LEU A 161 34.95 -13.38 20.09
N ALA A 162 36.19 -13.89 20.18
CA ALA A 162 36.76 -14.28 21.46
C ALA A 162 36.75 -13.09 22.41
N ASP A 163 36.37 -13.33 23.67
CA ASP A 163 36.41 -12.29 24.69
C ASP A 163 37.83 -11.70 24.75
N LYS A 164 37.96 -10.41 24.44
CA LYS A 164 39.23 -9.70 24.63
C LYS A 164 39.56 -9.82 26.11
N VAL A 165 40.66 -10.50 26.44
CA VAL A 165 41.14 -10.65 27.81
C VAL A 165 41.17 -9.26 28.46
N ALA A 166 40.46 -9.13 29.58
CA ALA A 166 40.05 -7.89 30.19
C ALA A 166 41.17 -6.83 30.32
N MET A 167 40.92 -5.65 29.75
CA MET A 167 41.46 -4.40 30.29
C MET A 167 40.32 -3.59 30.91
N SER A 168 40.00 -3.93 32.16
CA SER A 168 39.50 -2.99 33.16
C SER A 168 39.70 -3.59 34.55
N LYS A 169 40.94 -3.51 35.04
CA LYS A 169 41.14 -3.32 36.47
C LYS A 169 40.67 -1.90 36.78
N ASN A 170 39.42 -1.75 37.21
CA ASN A 170 38.99 -0.64 38.07
C ASN A 170 37.59 -0.89 38.62
N SER A 171 37.52 -1.65 39.71
CA SER A 171 36.86 -1.28 40.97
C SER A 171 36.55 -2.56 41.76
N MET A 172 37.54 -3.07 42.48
CA MET A 172 37.23 -3.78 43.72
C MET A 172 36.58 -2.76 44.66
N ASN A 173 35.26 -2.87 44.82
CA ASN A 173 34.58 -2.44 46.03
C ASN A 173 33.32 -3.30 46.25
N LYS A 174 33.35 -4.04 47.36
CA LYS A 174 32.25 -4.74 48.05
C LYS A 174 31.44 -5.80 47.25
N ALA A 175 31.72 -7.07 47.55
CA ALA A 175 30.79 -8.21 47.50
C ALA A 175 29.78 -8.22 46.34
N GLY A 176 30.24 -7.96 45.11
CA GLY A 176 29.39 -7.90 43.93
C GLY A 176 29.40 -9.21 43.17
N CYS A 177 28.23 -9.73 42.83
CA CYS A 177 28.12 -10.77 41.83
C CYS A 177 28.31 -10.16 40.42
N SER A 178 29.03 -10.86 39.55
CA SER A 178 29.26 -10.51 38.15
C SER A 178 28.52 -11.48 37.24
N PHE A 179 27.99 -11.03 36.11
CA PHE A 179 27.39 -11.93 35.13
C PHE A 179 28.43 -12.44 34.13
N SER A 180 28.28 -13.70 33.74
CA SER A 180 29.01 -14.33 32.65
C SER A 180 28.02 -14.69 31.54
N ILE A 181 28.35 -14.32 30.29
CA ILE A 181 27.50 -14.57 29.12
C ILE A 181 28.17 -15.62 28.24
N ARG A 182 27.45 -16.70 27.97
CA ARG A 182 27.84 -17.76 27.04
C ARG A 182 26.82 -17.85 25.92
N LEU A 183 27.32 -17.90 24.69
CA LEU A 183 26.51 -18.10 23.50
C LEU A 183 26.64 -19.55 23.08
N ILE A 184 25.53 -20.27 23.03
CA ILE A 184 25.48 -21.66 22.58
C ILE A 184 24.86 -21.66 21.20
N GLU A 185 25.56 -22.28 20.27
CA GLU A 185 25.12 -22.35 18.89
C GLU A 185 24.01 -23.38 18.70
N VAL A 186 22.98 -23.00 17.95
CA VAL A 186 21.93 -23.92 17.49
C VAL A 186 21.90 -23.89 15.97
N GLU A 187 22.27 -25.02 15.39
CA GLU A 187 22.29 -25.23 13.94
C GLU A 187 20.89 -25.48 13.38
N CYS A 188 20.77 -25.37 12.06
CA CYS A 188 19.51 -25.66 11.36
C CYS A 188 19.36 -27.16 11.01
N ASN A 189 18.11 -27.64 10.99
CA ASN A 189 17.81 -29.06 10.73
C ASN A 189 18.24 -29.50 9.33
N GLY A 190 19.01 -30.59 9.25
CA GLY A 190 19.29 -31.34 8.02
C GLY A 190 20.64 -31.04 7.35
N GLU A 191 21.22 -29.85 7.55
CA GLU A 191 22.46 -29.44 6.86
C GLU A 191 23.54 -28.77 7.74
N HIS A 192 23.44 -28.83 9.07
CA HIS A 192 24.50 -28.41 10.02
C HIS A 192 25.07 -27.00 9.77
N HIS A 193 24.20 -26.01 9.59
CA HIS A 193 24.61 -24.62 9.40
C HIS A 193 24.59 -23.84 10.72
N SER A 194 25.72 -23.23 11.08
CA SER A 194 25.83 -22.30 12.21
C SER A 194 25.12 -20.96 11.94
N PRO A 195 24.81 -20.15 12.98
CA PRO A 195 24.31 -18.78 12.84
C PRO A 195 25.27 -17.83 12.10
N SER A 196 26.55 -18.20 12.00
CA SER A 196 27.55 -17.45 11.23
C SER A 196 27.66 -17.91 9.77
N GLN A 197 26.92 -18.95 9.39
CA GLN A 197 26.94 -19.56 8.07
C GLN A 197 25.60 -19.36 7.36
N ILE A 198 25.67 -19.26 6.03
CA ILE A 198 24.50 -19.16 5.18
C ILE A 198 23.78 -20.51 5.20
N ALA A 199 22.47 -20.47 5.43
CA ALA A 199 21.66 -21.67 5.59
C ALA A 199 20.32 -21.51 4.86
N GLN A 200 19.94 -22.47 4.01
CA GLN A 200 18.62 -22.48 3.35
C GLN A 200 17.56 -23.12 4.26
N CYS A 201 17.30 -22.50 5.42
CA CYS A 201 16.40 -23.07 6.42
C CYS A 201 15.13 -22.21 6.50
N THR A 202 13.98 -22.86 6.74
CA THR A 202 12.72 -22.13 6.91
C THR A 202 12.75 -21.25 8.17
N ALA A 203 11.88 -20.25 8.30
CA ALA A 203 11.90 -19.30 9.42
C ALA A 203 11.83 -19.96 10.82
N SER A 204 11.14 -21.09 10.95
CA SER A 204 11.09 -21.89 12.19
C SER A 204 12.33 -22.76 12.43
N GLN A 205 13.19 -22.90 11.42
CA GLN A 205 14.37 -23.74 11.41
C GLN A 205 15.67 -22.94 11.32
N LYS A 206 15.66 -21.61 11.16
CA LYS A 206 16.88 -20.79 11.08
C LYS A 206 17.83 -21.08 12.26
N PRO A 207 19.15 -21.10 12.04
CA PRO A 207 20.10 -21.21 13.14
C PRO A 207 20.04 -19.98 14.06
N TYR A 208 20.37 -20.15 15.33
CA TYR A 208 20.34 -19.07 16.32
C TYR A 208 21.33 -19.32 17.47
N TYR A 209 21.63 -18.29 18.26
CA TYR A 209 22.33 -18.46 19.54
C TYR A 209 21.34 -18.55 20.70
N ILE A 210 21.60 -19.46 21.63
CA ILE A 210 21.06 -19.44 22.99
C ILE A 210 22.00 -18.60 23.84
N VAL A 211 21.45 -17.70 24.65
CA VAL A 211 22.21 -16.82 25.55
C VAL A 211 22.13 -17.38 26.97
N GLU A 212 23.15 -18.10 27.41
CA GLU A 212 23.23 -18.51 28.82
C GLU A 212 23.87 -17.39 29.65
N ILE A 213 23.16 -16.93 30.68
CA ILE A 213 23.67 -15.90 31.61
C ILE A 213 23.78 -16.51 33.00
N THR A 214 24.99 -16.50 33.55
CA THR A 214 25.30 -17.02 34.88
C THR A 214 25.76 -15.89 35.78
N GLU A 215 25.09 -15.69 36.92
CA GLU A 215 25.58 -14.81 37.97
C GLU A 215 26.64 -15.52 38.82
N VAL A 216 27.85 -14.98 38.85
CA VAL A 216 29.01 -15.48 39.56
C VAL A 216 29.30 -14.54 40.73
N CYS A 217 29.07 -15.02 41.95
CA CYS A 217 29.33 -14.25 43.17
C CYS A 217 30.71 -14.58 43.76
N SER A 218 31.40 -13.56 44.27
CA SER A 218 32.69 -13.73 44.95
C SER A 218 32.49 -14.34 46.35
N GLY A 219 32.20 -15.64 46.39
CA GLY A 219 32.03 -16.43 47.61
C GLY A 219 31.66 -17.86 47.23
N GLY A 220 32.62 -18.79 47.37
CA GLY A 220 32.56 -20.15 46.83
C GLY A 220 31.40 -21.01 47.34
N GLY A 221 30.24 -20.89 46.69
CA GLY A 221 29.24 -21.94 46.56
C GLY A 221 29.23 -22.42 45.12
N GLN A 222 28.93 -23.71 44.89
CA GLN A 222 28.72 -24.21 43.53
C GLN A 222 27.76 -23.29 42.76
N PRO A 223 28.04 -23.01 41.48
CA PRO A 223 27.18 -22.13 40.69
C PRO A 223 25.76 -22.67 40.74
N PRO A 224 24.74 -21.84 41.05
CA PRO A 224 23.37 -22.24 40.75
C PRO A 224 23.33 -22.56 39.26
N LYS A 225 22.69 -23.69 38.89
CA LYS A 225 22.47 -24.06 37.49
C LYS A 225 21.95 -22.81 36.77
N GLY A 226 22.74 -22.28 35.84
CA GLY A 226 22.41 -21.05 35.13
C GLY A 226 21.05 -21.18 34.47
N PHE A 227 20.31 -20.07 34.37
CA PHE A 227 19.09 -20.04 33.58
C PHE A 227 19.51 -20.09 32.09
N PRO A 228 19.15 -21.14 31.32
CA PRO A 228 19.33 -21.08 29.87
C PRO A 228 18.36 -20.04 29.34
N ASN A 229 18.88 -18.91 28.86
CA ASN A 229 18.05 -17.81 28.39
C ASN A 229 17.99 -17.85 26.86
N MET A 230 16.85 -18.22 26.29
CA MET A 230 16.79 -18.44 24.83
C MET A 230 16.32 -17.18 24.11
N GLY A 231 17.12 -16.12 24.19
CA GLY A 231 16.99 -14.92 23.38
C GLY A 231 17.61 -15.11 22.00
N THR A 232 16.96 -14.64 20.94
CA THR A 232 17.46 -14.79 19.57
C THR A 232 18.31 -13.59 19.14
N TYR A 233 19.32 -13.87 18.33
CA TYR A 233 20.02 -12.87 17.52
C TYR A 233 20.09 -13.44 16.09
N ASP A 234 19.35 -12.87 15.14
CA ASP A 234 19.38 -13.29 13.72
C ASP A 234 20.61 -12.60 13.11
N GLY A 235 21.67 -13.38 12.84
CA GLY A 235 22.89 -12.92 12.19
C GLY A 235 22.94 -13.47 10.77
N GLY A 236 23.16 -12.60 9.78
CA GLY A 236 23.54 -12.99 8.43
C GLY A 236 24.88 -12.33 8.10
N GLY A 237 25.74 -12.98 7.34
CA GLY A 237 26.97 -12.40 6.83
C GLY A 237 27.02 -12.70 5.34
N SER A 238 27.16 -11.69 4.48
CA SER A 238 27.32 -11.88 3.04
C SER A 238 28.65 -11.32 2.55
N SER A 239 29.41 -12.15 1.84
CA SER A 239 30.34 -11.67 0.83
C SER A 239 30.22 -12.52 -0.43
N THR A 240 29.94 -11.83 -1.52
CA THR A 240 30.17 -12.19 -2.92
C THR A 240 29.44 -13.40 -3.47
N GLY A 241 28.36 -13.12 -4.21
CA GLY A 241 27.91 -13.91 -5.35
C GLY A 241 26.78 -14.89 -5.04
N GLY A 242 25.55 -14.47 -5.36
CA GLY A 242 24.44 -15.39 -5.61
C GLY A 242 23.59 -15.75 -4.40
N GLY A 243 22.48 -15.01 -4.23
CA GLY A 243 21.23 -15.49 -3.65
C GLY A 243 21.23 -15.74 -2.13
N THR A 244 20.90 -14.72 -1.35
CA THR A 244 20.44 -14.87 0.04
C THR A 244 19.09 -14.19 0.21
N THR A 245 18.15 -14.85 0.90
CA THR A 245 16.85 -14.27 1.29
C THR A 245 16.83 -14.08 2.80
N ASN A 246 17.44 -12.99 3.27
CA ASN A 246 17.01 -12.33 4.50
C ASN A 246 15.91 -11.35 4.09
N GLU A 247 14.70 -11.50 4.65
CA GLU A 247 13.57 -10.65 4.30
C GLU A 247 13.80 -9.24 4.85
N MET A 248 14.46 -8.44 4.03
CA MET A 248 14.52 -6.98 4.15
C MET A 248 13.09 -6.46 4.35
N SER A 249 12.89 -5.56 5.32
CA SER A 249 11.55 -4.98 5.50
C SER A 249 11.15 -4.22 4.23
N ILE A 250 9.87 -4.05 3.97
CA ILE A 250 9.41 -3.45 2.71
C ILE A 250 9.97 -2.03 2.52
N GLN A 251 9.97 -1.22 3.58
CA GLN A 251 10.54 0.13 3.56
C GLN A 251 12.07 0.13 3.39
N ASP A 252 12.78 -0.80 4.04
CA ASP A 252 14.22 -0.96 3.84
C ASP A 252 14.53 -1.42 2.40
N SER A 253 13.65 -2.25 1.83
CA SER A 253 13.74 -2.74 0.44
C SER A 253 13.58 -1.62 -0.57
N PHE A 254 12.75 -0.62 -0.28
CA PHE A 254 12.69 0.59 -1.09
C PHE A 254 14.00 1.38 -1.04
N ASN A 255 14.54 1.65 0.15
CA ASN A 255 15.79 2.42 0.28
C ASN A 255 16.98 1.67 -0.31
N TYR A 256 17.06 0.35 -0.14
CA TYR A 256 18.06 -0.48 -0.81
C TYR A 256 17.94 -0.39 -2.33
N MET A 257 16.74 -0.60 -2.87
CA MET A 257 16.47 -0.53 -4.31
C MET A 257 16.80 0.86 -4.89
N LEU A 258 16.46 1.95 -4.18
CA LEU A 258 16.75 3.32 -4.59
C LEU A 258 18.24 3.65 -4.49
N GLY A 259 18.89 3.23 -3.40
CA GLY A 259 20.32 3.43 -3.14
C GLY A 259 21.20 2.73 -4.18
N GLU A 260 20.91 1.46 -4.50
CA GLU A 260 21.61 0.71 -5.57
C GLU A 260 21.48 1.39 -6.94
N ALA A 261 20.38 2.10 -7.19
CA ALA A 261 20.17 2.87 -8.41
C ALA A 261 20.75 4.29 -8.37
N GLY A 262 21.36 4.72 -7.26
CA GLY A 262 21.85 6.09 -7.05
C GLY A 262 20.73 7.15 -7.03
N LEU A 263 19.52 6.75 -6.65
CA LEU A 263 18.34 7.62 -6.58
C LEU A 263 18.04 8.01 -5.13
N PRO A 264 17.33 9.13 -4.89
CA PRO A 264 16.97 9.55 -3.54
C PRO A 264 16.18 8.46 -2.82
N GLU A 265 16.55 8.19 -1.57
CA GLU A 265 15.80 7.30 -0.67
C GLU A 265 14.42 7.88 -0.33
N LEU A 266 13.57 7.05 0.30
CA LEU A 266 12.31 7.52 0.84
C LEU A 266 12.54 8.66 1.84
N THR A 267 11.68 9.68 1.77
CA THR A 267 11.60 10.69 2.85
C THR A 267 11.13 10.03 4.15
N ALA A 268 11.40 10.65 5.31
CA ALA A 268 10.96 10.12 6.61
C ALA A 268 9.44 9.86 6.65
N ASP A 269 8.65 10.76 6.07
CA ASP A 269 7.21 10.65 5.96
C ASP A 269 6.76 9.45 5.09
N GLU A 270 7.40 9.26 3.94
CA GLU A 270 7.12 8.13 3.04
C GLU A 270 7.54 6.81 3.68
N TYR A 271 8.70 6.79 4.34
CA TYR A 271 9.21 5.65 5.07
C TYR A 271 8.23 5.20 6.17
N THR A 272 7.78 6.14 7.02
CA THR A 272 6.77 5.85 8.05
C THR A 272 5.43 5.43 7.45
N TYR A 273 5.01 6.03 6.33
CA TYR A 273 3.80 5.62 5.64
C TYR A 273 3.87 4.15 5.20
N ILE A 274 4.95 3.74 4.54
CA ILE A 274 5.16 2.36 4.08
C ILE A 274 5.25 1.39 5.26
N GLN A 275 5.96 1.80 6.32
CA GLN A 275 6.05 1.03 7.56
C GLN A 275 4.67 0.66 8.11
N ASN A 276 3.73 1.62 8.11
CA ASN A 276 2.37 1.42 8.61
C ASN A 276 1.41 0.81 7.58
N ASN A 277 1.77 0.77 6.30
CA ASN A 277 0.93 0.31 5.19
C ASN A 277 1.60 -0.80 4.37
N GLN A 278 2.05 -1.86 5.05
CA GLN A 278 2.86 -2.94 4.48
C GLN A 278 2.25 -3.58 3.23
N TYR A 279 0.92 -3.73 3.16
CA TYR A 279 0.27 -4.27 1.96
C TYR A 279 0.50 -3.36 0.74
N ILE A 280 0.20 -2.06 0.85
CA ILE A 280 0.41 -1.08 -0.22
C ILE A 280 1.90 -1.01 -0.58
N GLY A 281 2.76 -0.97 0.44
CA GLY A 281 4.20 -0.95 0.24
C GLY A 281 4.71 -2.16 -0.54
N GLY A 282 4.26 -3.37 -0.20
CA GLY A 282 4.69 -4.60 -0.88
C GLY A 282 4.26 -4.63 -2.35
N GLN A 283 3.05 -4.13 -2.63
CA GLN A 283 2.55 -4.03 -4.00
C GLN A 283 3.35 -3.01 -4.83
N LEU A 284 3.59 -1.81 -4.28
CA LEU A 284 4.42 -0.79 -4.92
C LEU A 284 5.86 -1.28 -5.13
N LEU A 285 6.45 -1.94 -4.13
CA LEU A 285 7.80 -2.48 -4.21
C LEU A 285 7.90 -3.50 -5.35
N SER A 286 6.96 -4.44 -5.41
CA SER A 286 6.91 -5.45 -6.47
C SER A 286 6.84 -4.83 -7.87
N TYR A 287 6.07 -3.75 -8.04
CA TYR A 287 5.98 -3.04 -9.31
C TYR A 287 7.28 -2.30 -9.65
N PHE A 288 7.78 -1.46 -8.73
CA PHE A 288 8.91 -0.58 -8.99
C PHE A 288 10.26 -1.30 -9.02
N TYR A 289 10.41 -2.43 -8.33
CA TYR A 289 11.64 -3.23 -8.35
C TYR A 289 12.10 -3.60 -9.76
N ASN A 290 11.15 -3.96 -10.63
CA ASN A 290 11.46 -4.34 -12.01
C ASN A 290 11.43 -3.16 -13.00
N ASN A 291 11.04 -1.96 -12.54
CA ASN A 291 10.78 -0.81 -13.41
C ASN A 291 11.58 0.44 -13.00
N LEU A 292 12.53 0.34 -12.06
CA LEU A 292 13.19 1.52 -11.51
C LEU A 292 14.11 2.20 -12.54
N ASN A 293 13.88 3.49 -12.74
CA ASN A 293 14.75 4.43 -13.45
C ASN A 293 14.48 5.84 -12.89
N GLN A 294 15.19 6.86 -13.37
CA GLN A 294 15.06 8.23 -12.85
C GLN A 294 13.62 8.77 -12.89
N ASN A 295 12.87 8.52 -13.98
CA ASN A 295 11.46 8.95 -14.09
C ASN A 295 10.55 8.13 -13.17
N ASN A 296 10.80 6.82 -13.09
CA ASN A 296 9.99 5.93 -12.27
C ASN A 296 10.26 6.07 -10.76
N SER A 297 11.40 6.62 -10.34
CA SER A 297 11.61 7.03 -8.94
C SER A 297 10.72 8.20 -8.56
N GLN A 298 10.60 9.23 -9.41
CA GLN A 298 9.64 10.33 -9.15
C GLN A 298 8.21 9.81 -9.06
N PHE A 299 7.86 8.84 -9.92
CA PHE A 299 6.56 8.19 -9.87
C PHE A 299 6.34 7.36 -8.62
N LEU A 300 7.36 6.66 -8.12
CA LEU A 300 7.29 5.95 -6.84
C LEU A 300 6.94 6.91 -5.70
N HIS A 301 7.71 7.99 -5.53
CA HIS A 301 7.44 9.00 -4.49
C HIS A 301 6.05 9.61 -4.64
N TRP A 302 5.65 9.93 -5.87
CA TRP A 302 4.29 10.41 -6.14
C TRP A 302 3.22 9.37 -5.79
N SER A 303 3.45 8.09 -6.07
CA SER A 303 2.52 6.99 -5.75
C SER A 303 2.31 6.85 -4.25
N ILE A 304 3.38 6.96 -3.45
CA ILE A 304 3.28 6.94 -1.99
C ILE A 304 2.45 8.13 -1.50
N ASN A 305 2.72 9.32 -2.03
CA ASN A 305 1.94 10.52 -1.73
C ASN A 305 0.48 10.41 -2.20
N TYR A 306 0.20 9.69 -3.28
CA TYR A 306 -1.16 9.43 -3.71
C TYR A 306 -1.93 8.64 -2.65
N PHE A 307 -1.36 7.54 -2.17
CA PHE A 307 -2.05 6.74 -1.16
C PHE A 307 -2.18 7.46 0.19
N LYS A 308 -1.22 8.32 0.54
CA LYS A 308 -1.28 9.15 1.75
C LYS A 308 -2.42 10.17 1.71
N ASN A 309 -2.69 10.78 0.54
CA ASN A 309 -3.54 11.98 0.47
C ASN A 309 -4.85 11.81 -0.31
N TYR A 310 -4.94 10.86 -1.25
CA TYR A 310 -6.07 10.74 -2.18
C TYR A 310 -6.79 9.39 -2.15
N ALA A 311 -6.14 8.33 -1.65
CA ALA A 311 -6.83 7.06 -1.49
C ALA A 311 -7.94 7.18 -0.46
N ASP A 312 -9.12 6.62 -0.76
CA ASP A 312 -10.26 6.65 0.16
C ASP A 312 -9.90 5.84 1.43
N PRO A 313 -9.90 6.44 2.63
CA PRO A 313 -9.58 5.74 3.85
C PRO A 313 -10.62 4.69 4.25
N ASN A 314 -11.82 4.71 3.64
CA ASN A 314 -12.92 3.82 3.98
C ASN A 314 -12.93 2.50 3.18
N ILE A 315 -12.03 2.34 2.21
CA ILE A 315 -11.94 1.11 1.42
C ILE A 315 -10.72 0.27 1.82
N SER A 316 -10.80 -1.05 1.61
CA SER A 316 -9.69 -1.95 1.92
C SER A 316 -8.42 -1.57 1.12
N PRO A 317 -7.21 -1.78 1.69
CA PRO A 317 -5.95 -1.53 0.97
C PRO A 317 -5.85 -2.24 -0.38
N ASN A 318 -6.40 -3.46 -0.50
CA ASN A 318 -6.47 -4.19 -1.76
C ASN A 318 -7.35 -3.49 -2.80
N ALA A 319 -8.51 -2.96 -2.39
CA ALA A 319 -9.38 -2.21 -3.28
C ALA A 319 -8.73 -0.89 -3.74
N ALA A 320 -8.09 -0.17 -2.80
CA ALA A 320 -7.35 1.06 -3.12
C ALA A 320 -6.19 0.79 -4.10
N TYR A 321 -5.43 -0.29 -3.88
CA TYR A 321 -4.34 -0.66 -4.79
C TYR A 321 -4.83 -1.06 -6.18
N LYS A 322 -5.92 -1.84 -6.28
CA LYS A 322 -6.51 -2.18 -7.59
C LYS A 322 -6.98 -0.95 -8.35
N GLN A 323 -7.60 0.01 -7.66
CA GLN A 323 -7.99 1.27 -8.26
C GLN A 323 -6.78 2.04 -8.78
N PHE A 324 -5.73 2.17 -7.97
CA PHE A 324 -4.46 2.79 -8.36
C PHE A 324 -3.81 2.09 -9.57
N GLN A 325 -3.76 0.76 -9.56
CA GLN A 325 -3.22 -0.04 -10.65
C GLN A 325 -3.96 0.26 -11.96
N ASN A 326 -5.29 0.25 -11.92
CA ASN A 326 -6.12 0.51 -13.09
C ASN A 326 -5.93 1.94 -13.64
N TRP A 327 -5.73 2.91 -12.74
CA TRP A 327 -5.59 4.31 -13.14
C TRP A 327 -4.20 4.65 -13.66
N PHE A 328 -3.15 4.00 -13.16
CA PHE A 328 -1.79 4.48 -13.43
C PHE A 328 -0.79 3.44 -13.94
N LEU A 329 -1.02 2.16 -13.69
CA LEU A 329 -0.01 1.11 -13.93
C LEU A 329 -0.31 0.20 -15.13
N GLU A 330 -1.53 0.22 -15.66
CA GLU A 330 -1.91 -0.63 -16.81
C GLU A 330 -1.19 -0.26 -18.11
N GLU A 331 -0.77 1.00 -18.26
CA GLU A 331 -0.03 1.48 -19.42
C GLU A 331 1.19 2.31 -18.99
N PRO A 332 2.34 2.19 -19.68
CA PRO A 332 3.49 3.04 -19.41
C PRO A 332 3.19 4.49 -19.80
N ILE A 333 3.77 5.45 -19.07
CA ILE A 333 3.67 6.88 -19.36
C ILE A 333 5.06 7.46 -19.64
N SER A 334 5.17 8.34 -20.62
CA SER A 334 6.43 9.06 -20.88
C SER A 334 6.74 10.07 -19.78
N GLY A 335 8.01 10.35 -19.50
CA GLY A 335 8.39 11.31 -18.44
C GLY A 335 7.78 12.70 -18.59
N SER A 336 7.60 13.20 -19.82
CA SER A 336 6.94 14.50 -20.05
C SER A 336 5.46 14.50 -19.65
N LEU A 337 4.72 13.45 -20.02
CA LEU A 337 3.30 13.30 -19.67
C LEU A 337 3.10 12.97 -18.19
N GLN A 338 4.10 12.34 -17.57
CA GLN A 338 4.11 12.02 -16.14
C GLN A 338 4.16 13.29 -15.28
N ASN A 339 5.02 14.25 -15.60
CA ASN A 339 5.03 15.54 -14.89
C ASN A 339 3.69 16.27 -15.02
N GLU A 340 3.11 16.28 -16.22
CA GLU A 340 1.81 16.88 -16.47
C GLU A 340 0.67 16.17 -15.70
N LEU A 341 0.73 14.84 -15.59
CA LEU A 341 -0.16 14.04 -14.75
C LEU A 341 -0.04 14.47 -13.28
N PHE A 342 1.19 14.60 -12.76
CA PHE A 342 1.41 14.99 -11.37
C PHE A 342 0.89 16.40 -11.06
N GLU A 343 1.11 17.36 -11.97
CA GLU A 343 0.58 18.71 -11.85
C GLU A 343 -0.96 18.72 -11.83
N ASP A 344 -1.60 17.93 -12.70
CA ASP A 344 -3.05 17.85 -12.73
C ASP A 344 -3.63 17.18 -11.47
N TRP A 345 -2.90 16.23 -10.89
CA TRP A 345 -3.27 15.60 -9.63
C TRP A 345 -3.03 16.49 -8.41
N ALA A 346 -1.98 17.30 -8.42
CA ALA A 346 -1.69 18.25 -7.34
C ALA A 346 -2.68 19.43 -7.28
N ASP A 347 -3.22 19.84 -8.42
CA ASP A 347 -4.14 20.99 -8.47
C ASP A 347 -5.58 20.57 -8.09
N PRO A 348 -6.14 21.02 -6.95
CA PRO A 348 -7.49 20.63 -6.54
C PRO A 348 -8.59 21.18 -7.44
N THR A 349 -8.28 22.13 -8.35
CA THR A 349 -9.27 22.73 -9.27
C THR A 349 -9.42 21.95 -10.57
N ARG A 350 -8.80 20.78 -10.70
CA ARG A 350 -8.73 20.02 -11.96
C ARG A 350 -9.40 18.66 -11.84
N VAL A 351 -9.96 18.21 -12.96
CA VAL A 351 -10.35 16.80 -13.12
C VAL A 351 -9.08 15.96 -13.13
N LYS A 352 -9.10 14.85 -12.40
CA LYS A 352 -7.94 13.98 -12.28
C LYS A 352 -7.86 13.05 -13.49
N PRO A 353 -6.77 13.04 -14.28
CA PRO A 353 -6.68 12.13 -15.43
C PRO A 353 -6.00 10.80 -15.05
N THR A 354 -6.38 9.71 -15.69
CA THR A 354 -5.61 8.44 -15.66
C THR A 354 -4.42 8.48 -16.63
N THR A 355 -3.50 7.52 -16.50
CA THR A 355 -2.39 7.35 -17.45
C THR A 355 -2.90 7.10 -18.87
N LYS A 356 -3.93 6.25 -19.04
CA LYS A 356 -4.54 5.98 -20.35
C LYS A 356 -5.05 7.26 -21.02
N PHE A 357 -5.76 8.07 -20.24
CA PHE A 357 -6.25 9.36 -20.71
C PHE A 357 -5.10 10.28 -21.14
N LYS A 358 -4.06 10.38 -20.32
CA LYS A 358 -2.87 11.21 -20.61
C LYS A 358 -2.14 10.77 -21.88
N ASN A 359 -2.02 9.47 -22.10
CA ASN A 359 -1.35 8.90 -23.27
C ASN A 359 -2.10 9.20 -24.58
N HIS A 360 -3.41 9.47 -24.53
CA HIS A 360 -4.16 9.79 -25.73
C HIS A 360 -3.95 11.25 -26.17
N SER A 361 -3.00 11.46 -27.09
CA SER A 361 -2.53 12.78 -27.54
C SER A 361 -3.64 13.79 -27.85
N LYS A 362 -4.67 13.42 -28.64
CA LYS A 362 -5.76 14.35 -29.02
C LYS A 362 -6.63 14.76 -27.83
N LEU A 363 -7.11 13.80 -27.04
CA LEU A 363 -7.92 14.04 -25.85
C LEU A 363 -7.15 14.82 -24.79
N ASN A 364 -5.90 14.44 -24.50
CA ASN A 364 -5.07 15.16 -23.55
C ASN A 364 -4.76 16.59 -24.02
N GLY A 365 -4.44 16.78 -25.31
CA GLY A 365 -4.20 18.11 -25.89
C GLY A 365 -5.43 19.02 -25.80
N ILE A 366 -6.63 18.48 -26.00
CA ILE A 366 -7.88 19.23 -25.82
C ILE A 366 -8.10 19.53 -24.34
N TYR A 367 -7.89 18.56 -23.44
CA TYR A 367 -8.02 18.77 -22.00
C TYR A 367 -7.13 19.91 -21.50
N ASN A 368 -5.85 19.91 -21.92
CA ASN A 368 -4.91 20.98 -21.59
C ASN A 368 -5.35 22.36 -22.06
N LYS A 369 -6.08 22.42 -23.18
CA LYS A 369 -6.68 23.67 -23.67
C LYS A 369 -7.87 24.08 -22.80
N ILE A 370 -8.82 23.17 -22.56
CA ILE A 370 -10.10 23.51 -21.91
C ILE A 370 -10.00 23.71 -20.40
N LYS A 371 -9.01 23.10 -19.72
CA LYS A 371 -8.83 23.22 -18.26
C LYS A 371 -8.50 24.64 -17.80
N THR A 372 -8.17 25.53 -18.73
CA THR A 372 -7.94 26.96 -18.47
C THR A 372 -9.18 27.83 -18.70
N ALA A 373 -10.25 27.27 -19.28
CA ALA A 373 -11.47 28.02 -19.58
C ALA A 373 -12.29 28.27 -18.30
N SER A 374 -12.67 29.52 -18.05
CA SER A 374 -13.41 29.90 -16.84
C SER A 374 -14.75 29.20 -16.70
N ASN A 375 -15.47 28.97 -17.81
CA ASN A 375 -16.76 28.26 -17.77
C ASN A 375 -16.59 26.79 -17.37
N PHE A 376 -15.51 26.14 -17.83
CA PHE A 376 -15.16 24.78 -17.40
C PHE A 376 -14.87 24.76 -15.90
N ASN A 377 -14.03 25.71 -15.46
CA ASN A 377 -13.68 25.86 -14.04
C ASN A 377 -14.87 26.26 -13.16
N GLN A 378 -15.87 26.96 -13.70
CA GLN A 378 -17.07 27.33 -12.96
C GLN A 378 -17.90 26.10 -12.58
N ILE A 379 -18.02 25.11 -13.46
CA ILE A 379 -18.68 23.85 -13.11
C ILE A 379 -17.80 23.03 -12.16
N LEU A 380 -16.48 22.98 -12.40
CA LEU A 380 -15.56 22.26 -11.52
C LEU A 380 -15.54 22.79 -10.08
N LYS A 381 -15.76 24.09 -9.87
CA LYS A 381 -15.85 24.67 -8.51
C LYS A 381 -16.91 23.99 -7.64
N ASN A 382 -17.96 23.41 -8.22
CA ASN A 382 -18.97 22.68 -7.45
C ASN A 382 -18.42 21.39 -6.80
N PHE A 383 -17.26 20.91 -7.26
CA PHE A 383 -16.57 19.71 -6.78
C PHE A 383 -15.36 20.04 -5.89
N MET A 384 -15.06 21.32 -5.68
CA MET A 384 -13.95 21.78 -4.84
C MET A 384 -14.40 21.99 -3.38
N PRO A 385 -13.55 21.76 -2.36
CA PRO A 385 -13.93 21.88 -0.94
C PRO A 385 -14.22 23.35 -0.56
N GLU A 386 -15.20 23.72 0.26
CA GLU A 386 -15.81 23.09 1.45
C GLU A 386 -17.10 22.28 1.19
N GLY A 387 -17.18 21.07 1.76
CA GLY A 387 -18.41 20.25 1.77
C GLY A 387 -18.71 19.48 0.48
N ALA A 388 -17.78 19.43 -0.47
CA ALA A 388 -17.94 18.64 -1.70
C ALA A 388 -17.93 17.14 -1.39
N VAL A 389 -19.00 16.45 -1.80
CA VAL A 389 -19.23 15.02 -1.59
C VAL A 389 -18.67 14.17 -2.75
N THR A 390 -17.96 14.74 -3.73
CA THR A 390 -17.38 13.94 -4.84
C THR A 390 -16.09 14.49 -5.45
N HIS A 391 -15.31 13.58 -6.04
CA HIS A 391 -14.14 13.82 -6.87
C HIS A 391 -14.40 13.41 -8.33
N LEU A 392 -13.66 13.99 -9.28
CA LEU A 392 -13.83 13.73 -10.72
C LEU A 392 -12.58 13.10 -11.33
N ILE A 393 -12.79 12.08 -12.17
CA ILE A 393 -11.71 11.43 -12.92
C ILE A 393 -12.04 11.30 -14.41
N PHE A 394 -11.05 11.57 -15.26
CA PHE A 394 -11.06 11.30 -16.71
C PHE A 394 -10.28 10.02 -17.02
N ASP A 395 -10.91 9.12 -17.77
CA ASP A 395 -10.33 7.85 -18.18
C ASP A 395 -10.64 7.53 -19.65
N ILE A 396 -9.97 6.52 -20.21
CA ILE A 396 -10.25 5.96 -21.54
C ILE A 396 -10.45 4.46 -21.43
N ASP A 397 -11.64 3.99 -21.77
CA ASP A 397 -11.96 2.57 -21.83
C ASP A 397 -13.18 2.28 -22.72
N SER A 398 -13.63 1.03 -22.78
CA SER A 398 -14.94 0.68 -23.33
C SER A 398 -16.06 1.30 -22.49
N VAL A 399 -17.07 1.84 -23.16
CA VAL A 399 -18.32 2.34 -22.56
C VAL A 399 -19.47 1.35 -22.80
N VAL A 400 -20.56 1.48 -22.04
CA VAL A 400 -21.72 0.57 -22.13
C VAL A 400 -22.44 0.73 -23.46
N LYS A 401 -22.57 1.95 -23.97
CA LYS A 401 -23.18 2.27 -25.27
C LYS A 401 -22.07 2.48 -26.32
N PRO A 402 -21.77 1.50 -27.19
CA PRO A 402 -20.60 1.55 -28.07
C PRO A 402 -20.56 2.77 -29.00
N ASP A 403 -21.72 3.32 -29.35
CA ASP A 403 -21.85 4.50 -30.21
C ASP A 403 -21.65 5.83 -29.48
N SER A 404 -21.56 5.83 -28.15
CA SER A 404 -21.32 7.04 -27.37
C SER A 404 -19.86 7.47 -27.45
N GLN A 405 -19.61 8.77 -27.43
CA GLN A 405 -18.25 9.32 -27.39
C GLN A 405 -17.63 9.16 -26.01
N ALA A 406 -18.42 9.36 -24.96
CA ALA A 406 -18.00 9.16 -23.59
C ALA A 406 -19.21 8.73 -22.74
N GLU A 407 -18.93 8.34 -21.51
CA GLU A 407 -19.93 7.97 -20.52
C GLU A 407 -19.51 8.43 -19.13
N THR A 408 -20.44 9.05 -18.40
CA THR A 408 -20.27 9.39 -16.99
C THR A 408 -20.94 8.32 -16.13
N SER A 409 -20.16 7.66 -15.29
CA SER A 409 -20.65 6.64 -14.35
C SER A 409 -21.13 7.25 -13.04
N GLU A 410 -22.08 6.58 -12.38
CA GLU A 410 -22.48 6.91 -11.00
C GLU A 410 -21.27 6.92 -10.05
N PRO A 411 -21.32 7.74 -8.98
CA PRO A 411 -20.21 7.85 -8.04
C PRO A 411 -19.98 6.52 -7.32
N VAL A 412 -18.72 6.11 -7.25
CA VAL A 412 -18.25 4.98 -6.44
C VAL A 412 -17.14 5.50 -5.53
N ASN A 413 -17.31 5.36 -4.22
CA ASN A 413 -16.34 5.86 -3.23
C ASN A 413 -16.02 7.34 -3.46
N TYR A 414 -17.06 8.16 -3.64
CA TYR A 414 -16.98 9.59 -3.90
C TYR A 414 -16.40 9.95 -5.28
N TRP A 415 -15.89 9.01 -6.09
CA TRP A 415 -15.37 9.29 -7.43
C TRP A 415 -16.45 9.15 -8.50
N ILE A 416 -16.70 10.21 -9.25
CA ILE A 416 -17.44 10.18 -10.51
C ILE A 416 -16.43 10.03 -11.65
N LYS A 417 -16.54 8.93 -12.40
CA LYS A 417 -15.68 8.63 -13.53
C LYS A 417 -16.34 9.01 -14.84
N ILE A 418 -15.63 9.80 -15.64
CA ILE A 418 -15.96 10.12 -17.03
C ILE A 418 -15.01 9.33 -17.92
N THR A 419 -15.57 8.37 -18.65
CA THR A 419 -14.81 7.45 -19.52
C THR A 419 -15.02 7.84 -20.98
N PHE A 420 -13.95 8.26 -21.66
CA PHE A 420 -13.94 8.46 -23.10
C PHE A 420 -13.81 7.10 -23.80
N ASN A 421 -14.67 6.86 -24.79
CA ASN A 421 -14.77 5.57 -25.44
C ASN A 421 -13.52 5.26 -26.28
N LYS A 422 -12.75 4.24 -25.88
CA LYS A 422 -11.53 3.82 -26.60
C LYS A 422 -11.79 3.31 -28.02
N ASN A 423 -13.01 2.86 -28.32
CA ASN A 423 -13.37 2.33 -29.62
C ASN A 423 -13.79 3.42 -30.62
N LYS A 424 -13.79 4.69 -30.20
CA LYS A 424 -14.06 5.81 -31.11
C LYS A 424 -12.81 6.20 -31.88
N ASP A 425 -13.02 6.49 -33.17
CA ASP A 425 -12.00 7.09 -34.01
C ASP A 425 -11.87 8.58 -33.71
N TRP A 426 -11.17 8.90 -32.63
CA TRP A 426 -10.94 10.27 -32.19
C TRP A 426 -10.20 11.12 -33.21
N ALA A 427 -9.40 10.52 -34.10
CA ALA A 427 -8.70 11.25 -35.16
C ALA A 427 -9.70 11.95 -36.09
N ASN A 428 -10.82 11.29 -36.38
CA ASN A 428 -11.87 11.76 -37.28
C ASN A 428 -13.05 12.46 -36.58
N ILE A 429 -12.89 12.86 -35.32
CA ILE A 429 -13.86 13.71 -34.61
C ILE A 429 -13.26 15.12 -34.43
N PRO A 430 -13.92 16.20 -34.90
CA PRO A 430 -13.43 17.56 -34.77
C PRO A 430 -13.16 17.99 -33.33
N LYS A 431 -12.08 18.75 -33.10
CA LYS A 431 -11.69 19.21 -31.75
C LYS A 431 -12.79 19.98 -31.02
N VAL A 432 -13.60 20.79 -31.71
CA VAL A 432 -14.72 21.52 -31.08
C VAL A 432 -15.80 20.56 -30.57
N VAL A 433 -16.05 19.48 -31.31
CA VAL A 433 -17.04 18.45 -30.95
C VAL A 433 -16.56 17.72 -29.70
N ILE A 434 -15.31 17.28 -29.70
CA ILE A 434 -14.68 16.63 -28.53
C ILE A 434 -14.69 17.57 -27.32
N SER A 435 -14.38 18.86 -27.49
CA SER A 435 -14.47 19.84 -26.40
C SER A 435 -15.90 19.92 -25.85
N GLY A 436 -16.89 19.88 -26.74
CA GLY A 436 -18.31 19.81 -26.36
C GLY A 436 -18.60 18.58 -25.52
N THR A 437 -18.06 17.42 -25.90
CA THR A 437 -18.15 16.17 -25.14
C THR A 437 -17.58 16.31 -23.73
N PHE A 438 -16.42 16.94 -23.54
CA PHE A 438 -15.85 17.17 -22.21
C PHE A 438 -16.82 17.93 -21.30
N MET A 439 -17.39 19.03 -21.80
CA MET A 439 -18.33 19.83 -21.02
C MET A 439 -19.67 19.11 -20.80
N HIS A 440 -20.14 18.36 -21.81
CA HIS A 440 -21.34 17.52 -21.71
C HIS A 440 -21.22 16.50 -20.58
N GLU A 441 -20.14 15.73 -20.54
CA GLU A 441 -19.90 14.75 -19.47
C GLU A 441 -19.66 15.42 -18.11
N LEU A 442 -19.00 16.58 -18.08
CA LEU A 442 -18.85 17.33 -16.84
C LEU A 442 -20.21 17.78 -16.26
N ILE A 443 -21.17 18.11 -17.11
CA ILE A 443 -22.55 18.42 -16.66
C ILE A 443 -23.27 17.17 -16.17
N HIS A 444 -23.08 16.00 -16.82
CA HIS A 444 -23.58 14.73 -16.27
C HIS A 444 -23.03 14.48 -14.86
N ALA A 445 -21.75 14.74 -14.65
CA ALA A 445 -21.13 14.62 -13.35
C ALA A 445 -21.72 15.62 -12.33
N GLU A 446 -22.03 16.86 -12.74
CA GLU A 446 -22.66 17.84 -11.85
C GLU A 446 -24.07 17.40 -11.44
N ILE A 447 -24.83 16.81 -12.37
CA ILE A 447 -26.13 16.22 -12.08
C ILE A 447 -25.97 15.10 -11.02
N LEU A 448 -25.01 14.20 -11.19
CA LEU A 448 -24.75 13.11 -10.23
C LEU A 448 -24.28 13.63 -8.86
N ARG A 449 -23.44 14.67 -8.82
CA ARG A 449 -23.04 15.30 -7.56
C ARG A 449 -24.23 15.90 -6.82
N GLN A 450 -25.11 16.61 -7.53
CA GLN A 450 -26.35 17.16 -6.94
C GLN A 450 -27.23 16.05 -6.37
N LEU A 451 -27.33 14.90 -7.04
CA LEU A 451 -28.06 13.74 -6.54
C LEU A 451 -27.39 13.13 -5.30
N LEU A 452 -26.06 13.04 -5.27
CA LEU A 452 -25.35 12.48 -4.13
C LEU A 452 -25.53 13.30 -2.84
N VAL A 453 -25.56 14.63 -2.94
CA VAL A 453 -25.85 15.52 -1.81
C VAL A 453 -27.20 15.18 -1.16
N VAL A 454 -28.16 14.69 -1.94
CA VAL A 454 -29.49 14.30 -1.46
C VAL A 454 -29.51 12.86 -0.94
N ALA A 455 -28.77 11.95 -1.60
CA ALA A 455 -28.82 10.51 -1.31
C ALA A 455 -28.06 10.09 -0.03
N ASN A 456 -27.17 10.95 0.48
CA ASN A 456 -26.43 10.85 1.76
C ASN A 456 -25.98 9.42 2.17
N THR A 457 -25.22 8.74 1.31
CA THR A 457 -24.60 7.44 1.66
C THR A 457 -23.18 7.34 1.13
N ASN A 458 -22.17 7.18 2.01
CA ASN A 458 -20.77 6.78 1.76
C ASN A 458 -20.22 6.93 0.31
N GLY A 459 -20.42 8.08 -0.33
CA GLY A 459 -19.93 8.32 -1.69
C GLY A 459 -20.64 7.58 -2.84
N SER A 460 -21.82 7.02 -2.61
CA SER A 460 -22.65 6.30 -3.59
C SER A 460 -24.11 6.79 -3.56
N ILE A 461 -24.84 6.65 -4.68
CA ILE A 461 -26.25 7.07 -4.75
C ILE A 461 -27.17 5.97 -4.20
N ASN A 462 -27.86 6.26 -3.09
CA ASN A 462 -28.96 5.43 -2.60
C ASN A 462 -30.31 5.88 -3.17
N GLU A 463 -30.88 5.03 -4.02
CA GLU A 463 -32.16 5.30 -4.69
C GLU A 463 -33.36 5.39 -3.74
N ALA A 464 -33.37 4.61 -2.66
CA ALA A 464 -34.46 4.63 -1.70
C ALA A 464 -34.48 5.95 -0.92
N THR A 465 -33.31 6.46 -0.52
CA THR A 465 -33.17 7.77 0.12
C THR A 465 -33.60 8.88 -0.83
N LEU A 466 -33.19 8.81 -2.10
CA LEU A 466 -33.65 9.77 -3.11
C LEU A 466 -35.17 9.76 -3.23
N LEU A 467 -35.79 8.58 -3.31
CA LEU A 467 -37.24 8.40 -3.43
C LEU A 467 -38.03 8.77 -2.18
N ASP A 468 -37.42 8.79 -1.00
CA ASP A 468 -38.04 9.32 0.21
C ASP A 468 -37.96 10.86 0.25
N TYR A 469 -36.76 11.40 0.02
CA TYR A 469 -36.52 12.85 -0.01
C TYR A 469 -37.48 13.57 -0.97
N ALA A 470 -37.61 13.00 -2.17
CA ALA A 470 -38.64 13.23 -3.17
C ALA A 470 -40.05 13.61 -2.70
N LYS A 471 -40.59 12.74 -1.84
CA LYS A 471 -41.99 12.70 -1.45
C LYS A 471 -42.23 13.74 -0.36
N ASN A 472 -41.16 14.05 0.38
CA ASN A 472 -41.18 14.86 1.58
C ASN A 472 -40.75 16.33 1.33
N HIS A 473 -40.06 16.66 0.22
CA HIS A 473 -39.56 18.01 -0.06
C HIS A 473 -40.01 18.56 -1.44
N LYS A 474 -40.53 19.79 -1.47
CA LYS A 474 -41.05 20.48 -2.68
C LYS A 474 -39.97 21.03 -3.63
N HIS A 475 -38.77 20.45 -3.68
CA HIS A 475 -37.70 20.89 -4.58
C HIS A 475 -37.52 19.88 -5.71
N ILE A 476 -38.23 20.13 -6.82
CA ILE A 476 -38.74 19.04 -7.64
C ILE A 476 -38.16 18.96 -9.07
N GLU A 477 -37.32 19.88 -9.55
CA GLU A 477 -36.96 19.87 -11.00
C GLU A 477 -35.92 18.79 -11.37
N LEU A 478 -34.75 18.75 -10.73
CA LEU A 478 -33.74 17.71 -10.94
C LEU A 478 -34.26 16.33 -10.48
N PHE A 479 -34.99 16.36 -9.36
CA PHE A 479 -35.58 15.20 -8.73
C PHE A 479 -36.72 14.57 -9.56
N ASN A 480 -37.64 15.38 -10.09
CA ASN A 480 -38.66 14.88 -11.04
C ASN A 480 -38.02 14.35 -12.31
N ALA A 481 -36.94 14.95 -12.79
CA ALA A 481 -36.24 14.43 -13.96
C ALA A 481 -35.68 13.03 -13.66
N TYR A 482 -35.00 12.83 -12.52
CA TYR A 482 -34.45 11.53 -12.10
C TYR A 482 -35.51 10.44 -11.87
N VAL A 483 -36.57 10.75 -11.13
CA VAL A 483 -37.61 9.74 -10.79
C VAL A 483 -38.61 9.47 -11.91
N LYS A 484 -38.91 10.45 -12.77
CA LYS A 484 -39.73 10.23 -13.98
C LYS A 484 -38.96 9.43 -15.05
N ALA A 485 -37.63 9.44 -14.99
CA ALA A 485 -36.74 8.65 -15.85
C ALA A 485 -36.73 7.17 -15.55
N LYS A 486 -36.48 6.80 -14.29
CA LYS A 486 -36.25 5.39 -13.94
C LYS A 486 -37.51 4.52 -14.06
N THR A 487 -38.67 5.15 -14.24
CA THR A 487 -39.93 4.46 -14.49
C THR A 487 -40.30 4.38 -15.97
N ASN A 488 -39.77 5.22 -16.90
CA ASN A 488 -40.13 5.20 -18.34
C ASN A 488 -39.26 6.04 -19.33
N ASP A 489 -38.20 6.76 -18.92
CA ASP A 489 -37.44 7.68 -19.80
C ASP A 489 -35.93 7.59 -19.49
N SER A 490 -35.21 6.67 -20.14
CA SER A 490 -33.77 6.43 -19.91
C SER A 490 -32.85 7.61 -20.30
N ASP A 491 -33.41 8.74 -20.73
CA ASP A 491 -32.70 9.88 -21.31
C ASP A 491 -32.86 11.18 -20.51
N PHE A 492 -33.40 11.15 -19.28
CA PHE A 492 -33.73 12.37 -18.52
C PHE A 492 -32.56 13.34 -18.33
N GLN A 493 -31.33 12.85 -18.17
CA GLN A 493 -30.17 13.71 -17.99
C GLN A 493 -29.97 14.57 -19.24
N HIS A 494 -30.12 13.99 -20.44
CA HIS A 494 -30.11 14.74 -21.69
C HIS A 494 -31.32 15.66 -21.83
N GLN A 495 -32.51 15.27 -21.37
CA GLN A 495 -33.68 16.16 -21.38
C GLN A 495 -33.45 17.41 -20.51
N TYR A 496 -32.97 17.21 -19.28
CA TYR A 496 -32.62 18.28 -18.35
C TYR A 496 -31.48 19.15 -18.89
N MET A 497 -30.47 18.52 -19.50
CA MET A 497 -29.35 19.21 -20.11
C MET A 497 -29.76 20.06 -21.31
N ALA A 498 -30.62 19.54 -22.17
CA ALA A 498 -31.16 20.25 -23.32
C ALA A 498 -31.98 21.47 -22.91
N GLN A 499 -32.71 21.39 -21.79
CA GLN A 499 -33.48 22.51 -21.27
C GLN A 499 -32.60 23.59 -20.60
N LYS A 500 -31.55 23.18 -19.87
CA LYS A 500 -30.83 24.08 -18.95
C LYS A 500 -29.43 24.49 -19.42
N TYR A 501 -28.72 23.60 -20.11
CA TYR A 501 -27.27 23.74 -20.31
C TYR A 501 -26.83 23.96 -21.76
N VAL A 502 -27.72 23.96 -22.76
CA VAL A 502 -27.34 24.21 -24.16
C VAL A 502 -26.55 25.51 -24.32
N THR A 503 -27.06 26.60 -23.77
CA THR A 503 -26.37 27.91 -23.79
C THR A 503 -25.06 27.88 -23.01
N THR A 504 -25.01 27.12 -21.91
CA THR A 504 -23.80 26.97 -21.08
C THR A 504 -22.68 26.27 -21.85
N ILE A 505 -22.99 25.15 -22.52
CA ILE A 505 -22.01 24.41 -23.33
C ILE A 505 -21.57 25.26 -24.53
N ALA A 506 -22.51 25.93 -25.22
CA ALA A 506 -22.18 26.79 -26.36
C ALA A 506 -21.29 27.97 -25.94
N ALA A 507 -21.56 28.60 -24.80
CA ALA A 507 -20.74 29.69 -24.25
C ALA A 507 -19.34 29.20 -23.86
N PHE A 508 -19.23 27.99 -23.30
CA PHE A 508 -17.94 27.35 -23.06
C PHE A 508 -17.15 27.12 -24.36
N LEU A 509 -17.78 26.57 -25.40
CA LEU A 509 -17.11 26.38 -26.69
C LEU A 509 -16.65 27.71 -27.29
N LYS A 510 -17.50 28.75 -27.22
CA LYS A 510 -17.14 30.11 -27.63
C LYS A 510 -15.98 30.67 -26.82
N GLN A 511 -15.90 30.38 -25.53
CA GLN A 511 -14.76 30.80 -24.72
C GLN A 511 -13.44 30.13 -25.18
N VAL A 512 -13.48 28.84 -25.50
CA VAL A 512 -12.29 28.06 -25.89
C VAL A 512 -11.80 28.40 -27.30
N TYR A 513 -12.71 28.78 -28.20
CA TYR A 513 -12.43 28.97 -29.63
C TYR A 513 -12.66 30.40 -30.14
N GLY A 514 -13.19 31.30 -29.31
CA GLY A 514 -13.36 32.72 -29.62
C GLY A 514 -14.30 32.96 -30.80
N ASN A 515 -13.84 33.77 -31.76
CA ASN A 515 -14.57 34.10 -32.98
C ASN A 515 -14.23 33.16 -34.16
N LYS A 516 -13.58 32.02 -33.88
CA LYS A 516 -13.20 31.07 -34.92
C LYS A 516 -14.41 30.42 -35.59
N TYR A 517 -15.45 30.17 -34.80
CA TYR A 517 -16.74 29.68 -35.29
C TYR A 517 -17.83 30.65 -34.85
N THR A 518 -18.97 30.60 -35.52
CA THR A 518 -20.14 31.43 -35.24
C THR A 518 -20.94 30.90 -34.05
N ASP A 519 -21.80 31.74 -33.46
CA ASP A 519 -22.71 31.33 -32.39
C ASP A 519 -23.67 30.21 -32.82
N VAL A 520 -24.06 30.19 -34.10
CA VAL A 520 -24.86 29.11 -34.69
C VAL A 520 -24.07 27.82 -34.72
N GLU A 521 -22.80 27.85 -35.14
CA GLU A 521 -21.94 26.65 -35.15
C GLU A 521 -21.70 26.10 -33.74
N TYR A 522 -21.43 26.98 -32.75
CA TYR A 522 -21.30 26.53 -31.36
C TYR A 522 -22.56 25.84 -30.84
N LYS A 523 -23.74 26.43 -31.07
CA LYS A 523 -25.02 25.79 -30.71
C LYS A 523 -25.28 24.51 -31.52
N THR A 524 -24.87 24.49 -32.79
CA THR A 524 -24.99 23.31 -33.65
C THR A 524 -24.24 22.13 -33.06
N VAL A 525 -22.99 22.34 -32.64
CA VAL A 525 -22.19 21.29 -31.99
C VAL A 525 -22.93 20.71 -30.79
N VAL A 526 -23.46 21.57 -29.91
CA VAL A 526 -24.16 21.13 -28.70
C VAL A 526 -25.40 20.29 -29.02
N TRP A 527 -26.24 20.77 -29.95
CA TRP A 527 -27.44 20.04 -30.32
C TRP A 527 -27.13 18.73 -31.04
N MET A 528 -26.30 18.79 -32.07
CA MET A 528 -26.14 17.68 -33.00
C MET A 528 -25.27 16.55 -32.46
N SER A 529 -24.36 16.84 -31.53
CA SER A 529 -23.45 15.83 -30.98
C SER A 529 -24.09 14.94 -29.92
N SER A 530 -25.05 15.44 -29.13
CA SER A 530 -25.57 14.67 -28.00
C SER A 530 -27.01 14.99 -27.54
N LEU A 531 -27.61 16.12 -27.94
CA LEU A 531 -28.92 16.57 -27.43
C LEU A 531 -30.04 16.57 -28.48
N LYS A 532 -29.74 16.13 -29.70
CA LYS A 532 -30.70 15.97 -30.80
C LYS A 532 -31.75 14.92 -30.41
N GLY A 533 -33.02 15.22 -30.68
CA GLY A 533 -34.14 14.32 -30.40
C GLY A 533 -34.71 14.43 -28.98
N THR A 534 -34.09 15.23 -28.11
CA THR A 534 -34.67 15.59 -26.82
C THR A 534 -35.97 16.38 -27.00
N LYS A 535 -36.81 16.47 -25.96
CA LYS A 535 -38.06 17.24 -25.95
C LYS A 535 -37.78 18.71 -26.27
N ALA A 536 -36.74 19.30 -25.68
CA ALA A 536 -36.35 20.68 -25.98
C ALA A 536 -35.93 20.85 -27.45
N TRP A 537 -35.18 19.90 -28.03
CA TRP A 537 -34.88 19.89 -29.47
C TRP A 537 -36.14 19.80 -30.32
N ASN A 538 -37.06 18.89 -29.98
CA ASN A 538 -38.28 18.66 -30.77
C ASN A 538 -39.23 19.87 -30.75
N LEU A 539 -39.15 20.69 -29.71
CA LEU A 539 -39.87 21.96 -29.57
C LEU A 539 -39.26 23.12 -30.37
N LEU A 540 -38.04 22.97 -30.90
CA LEU A 540 -37.46 23.99 -31.79
C LEU A 540 -38.27 24.11 -33.09
N PRO A 541 -38.37 25.34 -33.64
CA PRO A 541 -38.93 25.54 -34.98
C PRO A 541 -38.23 24.65 -36.02
N GLN A 542 -38.98 24.17 -37.03
CA GLN A 542 -38.40 23.32 -38.07
C GLN A 542 -37.25 24.02 -38.80
N SER A 543 -37.35 25.32 -39.05
CA SER A 543 -36.29 26.13 -39.65
C SER A 543 -34.99 26.14 -38.83
N GLU A 544 -35.08 26.16 -37.49
CA GLU A 544 -33.89 26.07 -36.64
C GLU A 544 -33.28 24.68 -36.66
N LYS A 545 -34.10 23.63 -36.62
CA LYS A 545 -33.61 22.25 -36.74
C LYS A 545 -32.88 22.06 -38.06
N ASP A 546 -33.47 22.52 -39.17
CA ASP A 546 -32.87 22.44 -40.50
C ASP A 546 -31.57 23.24 -40.58
N LEU A 547 -31.52 24.43 -39.98
CA LEU A 547 -30.30 25.24 -39.89
C LEU A 547 -29.17 24.48 -39.19
N TYR A 548 -29.43 23.90 -38.01
CA TYR A 548 -28.41 23.15 -37.27
C TYR A 548 -27.98 21.87 -38.01
N MET A 549 -28.93 21.12 -38.60
CA MET A 549 -28.61 19.92 -39.38
C MET A 549 -27.76 20.25 -40.61
N ASN A 550 -28.10 21.31 -41.35
CA ASN A 550 -27.33 21.75 -42.51
C ASN A 550 -25.95 22.26 -42.09
N THR A 551 -25.89 23.10 -41.06
CA THR A 551 -24.62 23.62 -40.51
C THR A 551 -23.68 22.49 -40.11
N PHE A 552 -24.20 21.46 -39.43
CA PHE A 552 -23.42 20.29 -39.06
C PHE A 552 -22.90 19.54 -40.28
N ASN A 553 -23.78 19.20 -41.22
CA ASN A 553 -23.40 18.42 -42.41
C ASN A 553 -22.38 19.16 -43.31
N THR A 554 -22.48 20.50 -43.40
CA THR A 554 -21.59 21.31 -44.23
C THR A 554 -20.27 21.64 -43.54
N ASN A 555 -20.29 21.95 -42.24
CA ASN A 555 -19.12 22.51 -41.56
C ASN A 555 -18.36 21.52 -40.69
N TYR A 556 -18.84 20.28 -40.50
CA TYR A 556 -18.26 19.31 -39.56
C TYR A 556 -16.72 19.21 -39.68
N TRP A 557 -16.20 19.03 -40.90
CA TRP A 557 -14.77 18.89 -41.13
C TRP A 557 -13.97 20.20 -41.02
N LEU A 558 -14.64 21.35 -41.12
CA LEU A 558 -14.01 22.67 -40.93
C LEU A 558 -13.71 22.93 -39.44
N TRP A 559 -14.35 22.20 -38.54
CA TRP A 559 -14.18 22.36 -37.10
C TRP A 559 -12.98 21.60 -36.49
N GLU A 560 -12.17 20.93 -37.31
CA GLU A 560 -10.90 20.33 -36.87
C GLU A 560 -9.75 21.34 -36.84
N LEU A 561 -9.78 22.28 -37.79
CA LEU A 561 -8.82 23.37 -37.93
C LEU A 561 -8.84 24.22 -36.67
#